data_AF-A0A4Z0EKC6-F1
#
_entry.id   AF-A0A4Z0EKC6-F1
#
_cell.length_a   1.000
_cell.length_b   1.000
_cell.length_c   1.000
_cell.angle_alpha   90.00
_cell.angle_beta   90.00
_cell.angle_gamma   90.00
#
_symmetry.space_group_name_H-M   'P 1'
#
loop_
_entity.id
_entity.type
_entity.pdbx_description
1 polymer ?
#
loop_
_entity_poly.entity_id
_entity_poly.type
_entity_poly.pdbx_seq_one_letter_code
_entity_poly.pdbx_strand_id
1 'polypeptide(L)'
;MKHLLLWGSLWLLAGNQLVWAAPPAPADTIAGQTQLVRSLAAEACQHLAGQPATRLSPVQAQEAFEQALSKTIEMRVAAIRQVATQANTAGAYEKLRANLPTAMAVHLIRTCPTATQLYSQFSNSAAAEDAFIQAWGEELCQRLATLQATGFLKGKSPAERVELFHQEFNASLTRRGPQIMQLYGPAGNS
;
A
#
# COMPACT_ATOMS: atom_id res chain seq x y z
N MET A 1 20.47 -8.89 72.07
CA MET A 1 19.05 -8.55 71.81
C MET A 1 18.98 -8.07 70.37
N LYS A 2 18.73 -8.93 69.37
CA LYS A 2 17.43 -9.39 68.81
C LYS A 2 16.50 -8.27 68.31
N HIS A 3 16.44 -8.16 66.97
CA HIS A 3 15.34 -7.73 66.05
C HIS A 3 14.92 -6.23 66.06
N LEU A 4 14.49 -5.57 64.97
CA LEU A 4 13.81 -6.01 63.74
C LEU A 4 14.16 -5.14 62.50
N LEU A 5 14.11 -5.83 61.36
CA LEU A 5 13.82 -5.35 60.01
C LEU A 5 12.77 -4.23 59.94
N LEU A 6 13.07 -3.20 59.13
CA LEU A 6 12.06 -2.48 58.35
C LEU A 6 12.68 -2.16 56.98
N TRP A 7 12.51 -3.14 56.10
CA TRP A 7 12.43 -2.92 54.66
C TRP A 7 11.23 -2.01 54.38
N GLY A 8 11.42 -0.99 53.55
CA GLY A 8 10.35 -0.05 53.24
C GLY A 8 10.72 1.01 52.22
N SER A 9 11.01 0.56 50.99
CA SER A 9 10.44 1.15 49.77
C SER A 9 10.55 2.67 49.59
N LEU A 10 11.72 3.16 49.13
CA LEU A 10 11.79 4.53 48.62
C LEU A 10 12.90 4.74 47.58
N TRP A 11 13.05 3.81 46.65
CA TRP A 11 13.76 4.04 45.40
C TRP A 11 13.04 3.26 44.28
N LEU A 12 12.93 3.88 43.10
CA LEU A 12 12.30 3.41 41.85
C LEU A 12 10.85 3.88 41.59
N LEU A 13 10.65 5.20 41.60
CA LEU A 13 9.63 5.89 40.81
C LEU A 13 10.26 6.57 39.58
N ALA A 14 11.11 5.83 38.86
CA ALA A 14 11.66 6.26 37.58
C ALA A 14 11.73 5.06 36.64
N GLY A 15 11.07 5.18 35.48
CA GLY A 15 11.31 4.31 34.34
C GLY A 15 10.42 3.08 34.23
N ASN A 16 9.15 3.28 33.90
CA ASN A 16 8.42 2.28 33.11
C ASN A 16 7.60 2.99 32.04
N GLN A 17 8.29 3.75 31.19
CA GLN A 17 7.88 3.83 29.79
C GLN A 17 8.47 2.60 29.12
N LEU A 18 7.74 1.49 29.17
CA LEU A 18 7.88 0.40 28.22
C LEU A 18 7.55 0.99 26.84
N VAL A 19 8.53 1.68 26.26
CA VAL A 19 8.62 1.86 24.82
C VAL A 19 8.74 0.44 24.30
N TRP A 20 7.61 -0.15 23.88
CA TRP A 20 7.66 -1.22 22.91
C TRP A 20 8.49 -0.67 21.76
N ALA A 21 9.76 -1.08 21.73
CA ALA A 21 10.62 -0.80 20.61
C ALA A 21 9.89 -1.42 19.42
N ALA A 22 9.27 -0.55 18.61
CA ALA A 22 8.71 -0.96 17.34
C ALA A 22 9.81 -1.80 16.65
N PRO A 23 9.46 -2.96 16.08
CA PRO A 23 10.45 -3.80 15.41
C PRO A 23 11.26 -2.91 14.45
N PRO A 24 12.59 -3.09 14.38
CA PRO A 24 13.43 -2.23 13.57
C PRO A 24 12.83 -2.16 12.18
N ALA A 25 12.58 -0.93 11.71
CA ALA A 25 12.07 -0.73 10.37
C ALA A 25 12.99 -1.48 9.40
N PRO A 26 12.44 -2.28 8.47
CA PRO A 26 13.27 -3.02 7.52
C PRO A 26 14.25 -2.05 6.85
N ALA A 27 15.52 -2.45 6.75
CA ALA A 27 16.54 -1.63 6.13
C ALA A 27 16.14 -1.31 4.68
N ASP A 28 16.50 -0.11 4.23
CA ASP A 28 16.23 0.35 2.88
C ASP A 28 16.81 -0.62 1.85
N THR A 29 15.92 -1.24 1.06
CA THR A 29 16.35 -2.02 -0.12
C THR A 29 16.87 -1.10 -1.24
N ILE A 30 16.49 0.17 -1.19
CA ILE A 30 16.94 1.28 -2.03
C ILE A 30 17.23 2.45 -1.09
N ALA A 31 18.45 2.99 -1.11
CA ALA A 31 18.82 4.09 -0.22
C ALA A 31 17.84 5.27 -0.33
N GLY A 32 17.27 5.70 0.80
CA GLY A 32 16.31 6.81 0.87
C GLY A 32 14.85 6.41 0.67
N GLN A 33 14.56 5.13 0.38
CA GLN A 33 13.20 4.62 0.17
C GLN A 33 12.31 4.83 1.40
N THR A 34 12.77 4.50 2.60
CA THR A 34 11.97 4.62 3.82
C THR A 34 11.68 6.08 4.15
N GLN A 35 12.61 6.99 3.88
CA GLN A 35 12.37 8.42 4.07
C GLN A 35 11.34 8.94 3.06
N LEU A 36 11.44 8.50 1.81
CA LEU A 36 10.46 8.81 0.77
C LEU A 36 9.07 8.29 1.14
N VAL A 37 8.95 7.02 1.53
CA VAL A 37 7.68 6.41 1.96
C VAL A 37 7.05 7.20 3.09
N ARG A 38 7.84 7.60 4.11
CA ARG A 38 7.37 8.44 5.21
C ARG A 38 6.84 9.79 4.74
N SER A 39 7.58 10.50 3.88
CA SER A 39 7.14 11.82 3.40
C SER A 39 5.88 11.73 2.56
N LEU A 40 5.79 10.74 1.68
CA LEU A 40 4.63 10.56 0.82
C LEU A 40 3.41 10.11 1.63
N ALA A 41 3.56 9.20 2.59
CA ALA A 41 2.45 8.81 3.46
C ALA A 41 1.93 9.99 4.30
N ALA A 42 2.80 10.87 4.79
CA ALA A 42 2.38 12.08 5.49
C ALA A 42 1.56 13.02 4.59
N GLU A 43 1.98 13.21 3.34
CA GLU A 43 1.25 14.01 2.35
C GLU A 43 -0.09 13.38 1.95
N ALA A 44 -0.11 12.06 1.75
CA ALA A 44 -1.34 11.32 1.50
C ALA A 44 -2.32 11.47 2.68
N CYS A 45 -1.83 11.46 3.92
CA CYS A 45 -2.67 11.69 5.10
C CYS A 45 -3.27 13.10 5.10
N GLN A 46 -2.53 14.12 4.65
CA GLN A 46 -3.07 15.49 4.51
C GLN A 46 -4.21 15.54 3.48
N HIS A 47 -4.13 14.78 2.39
CA HIS A 47 -5.23 14.66 1.43
C HIS A 47 -6.48 13.99 2.02
N LEU A 48 -6.29 13.06 2.96
CA LEU A 48 -7.39 12.39 3.66
C LEU A 48 -8.00 13.22 4.80
N ALA A 49 -7.22 14.12 5.41
CA ALA A 49 -7.68 14.92 6.56
C ALA A 49 -8.90 15.81 6.28
N GLY A 50 -9.16 16.15 5.02
CA GLY A 50 -10.35 16.91 4.59
C GLY A 50 -11.60 16.06 4.34
N GLN A 51 -11.54 14.73 4.48
CA GLN A 51 -12.64 13.84 4.11
C GLN A 51 -13.37 13.26 5.33
N PRO A 52 -14.72 13.31 5.36
CA PRO A 52 -15.51 12.67 6.42
C PRO A 52 -15.54 11.15 6.25
N ALA A 53 -14.52 10.46 6.77
CA ALA A 53 -14.37 9.02 6.65
C ALA A 53 -15.51 8.20 7.29
N THR A 54 -16.28 8.74 8.22
CA THR A 54 -17.33 8.01 8.97
C THR A 54 -18.59 7.66 8.18
N ARG A 55 -18.77 8.18 6.96
CA ARG A 55 -20.03 8.03 6.17
C ARG A 55 -19.86 7.33 4.83
N LEU A 56 -18.66 6.84 4.52
CA LEU A 56 -18.39 6.24 3.23
C LEU A 56 -18.84 4.77 3.20
N SER A 57 -19.36 4.33 2.06
CA SER A 57 -19.50 2.90 1.78
C SER A 57 -18.11 2.25 1.68
N PRO A 58 -17.98 0.92 1.80
CA PRO A 58 -16.70 0.23 1.59
C PRO A 58 -16.02 0.60 0.26
N VAL A 59 -16.80 0.68 -0.82
CA VAL A 59 -16.29 1.07 -2.15
C VAL A 59 -15.77 2.51 -2.13
N GLN A 60 -16.54 3.44 -1.57
CA GLN A 60 -16.13 4.85 -1.47
C GLN A 60 -14.90 5.02 -0.57
N ALA A 61 -14.79 4.22 0.50
CA ALA A 61 -13.66 4.25 1.41
C ALA A 61 -12.38 3.75 0.72
N GLN A 62 -12.49 2.68 -0.08
CA GLN A 62 -11.40 2.18 -0.91
C GLN A 62 -10.98 3.22 -1.96
N GLU A 63 -11.93 3.80 -2.69
CA GLU A 63 -11.67 4.84 -3.69
C GLU A 63 -10.96 6.06 -3.09
N ALA A 64 -11.45 6.56 -1.94
CA ALA A 64 -10.83 7.68 -1.23
C ALA A 64 -9.37 7.38 -0.84
N PHE A 65 -9.13 6.18 -0.33
CA PHE A 65 -7.80 5.71 0.05
C PHE A 65 -6.86 5.60 -1.17
N GLU A 66 -7.30 4.94 -2.24
CA GLU A 66 -6.53 4.76 -3.47
C GLU A 66 -6.26 6.09 -4.19
N GLN A 67 -7.23 7.02 -4.19
CA GLN A 67 -7.05 8.35 -4.77
C GLN A 67 -6.00 9.16 -4.01
N ALA A 68 -5.99 9.12 -2.68
CA ALA A 68 -4.97 9.81 -1.89
C ALA A 68 -3.56 9.26 -2.17
N LEU A 69 -3.41 7.94 -2.29
CA LEU A 69 -2.14 7.33 -2.65
C LEU A 69 -1.69 7.72 -4.06
N SER A 70 -2.59 7.56 -5.05
CA SER A 70 -2.28 7.80 -6.47
C SER A 70 -1.91 9.26 -6.71
N LYS A 71 -2.72 10.19 -6.19
CA LYS A 71 -2.46 11.63 -6.29
C LYS A 71 -1.08 12.00 -5.72
N THR A 72 -0.74 11.44 -4.55
CA THR A 72 0.54 11.73 -3.91
C THR A 72 1.71 11.21 -4.74
N ILE A 73 1.61 9.99 -5.27
CA ILE A 73 2.65 9.40 -6.13
C ILE A 73 2.82 10.22 -7.42
N GLU A 74 1.72 10.63 -8.05
CA GLU A 74 1.72 11.44 -9.26
C GLU A 74 2.36 12.81 -9.04
N MET A 75 2.01 13.50 -7.95
CA MET A 75 2.60 14.78 -7.58
C MET A 75 4.10 14.69 -7.28
N ARG A 76 4.60 13.50 -6.91
CA ARG A 76 5.97 13.29 -6.43
C ARG A 76 6.83 12.43 -7.34
N VAL A 77 6.43 12.23 -8.61
CA VAL A 77 7.21 11.46 -9.60
C VAL A 77 8.66 11.93 -9.69
N ALA A 78 8.93 13.23 -9.65
CA ALA A 78 10.29 13.77 -9.71
C ALA A 78 11.15 13.35 -8.50
N ALA A 79 10.59 13.43 -7.29
CA ALA A 79 11.29 13.01 -6.06
C ALA A 79 11.53 11.49 -6.05
N ILE A 80 10.56 10.70 -6.52
CA ILE A 80 10.70 9.24 -6.67
C ILE A 80 11.85 8.92 -7.64
N ARG A 81 11.92 9.60 -8.78
CA ARG A 81 13.02 9.44 -9.74
C ARG A 81 14.38 9.83 -9.14
N GLN A 82 14.43 10.93 -8.40
CA GLN A 82 15.67 11.39 -7.76
C GLN A 82 16.22 10.35 -6.78
N VAL A 83 15.38 9.77 -5.92
CA VAL A 83 15.77 8.71 -4.98
C VAL A 83 16.28 7.47 -5.74
N ALA A 84 15.59 7.08 -6.81
CA ALA A 84 16.03 5.95 -7.64
C ALA A 84 17.41 6.20 -8.30
N THR A 85 17.67 7.42 -8.78
CA THR A 85 18.98 7.80 -9.34
C THR A 85 20.08 7.79 -8.28
N GLN A 86 19.79 8.30 -7.08
CA GLN A 86 20.76 8.36 -5.98
C GLN A 86 21.17 6.97 -5.47
N ALA A 87 20.30 5.96 -5.61
CA ALA A 87 20.60 4.60 -5.21
C ALA A 87 21.63 3.88 -6.09
N ASN A 88 22.02 4.46 -7.24
CA ASN A 88 23.04 3.94 -8.16
C ASN A 88 22.93 2.42 -8.44
N THR A 89 21.71 1.89 -8.50
CA THR A 89 21.41 0.46 -8.67
C THR A 89 20.61 0.25 -9.95
N ALA A 90 21.00 -0.73 -10.77
CA ALA A 90 20.28 -1.06 -12.00
C ALA A 90 18.82 -1.45 -11.68
N GLY A 91 17.88 -0.85 -12.40
CA GLY A 91 16.44 -1.08 -12.21
C GLY A 91 15.87 -0.52 -10.91
N ALA A 92 16.58 0.40 -10.22
CA ALA A 92 16.11 0.99 -8.96
C ALA A 92 14.76 1.70 -9.12
N TYR A 93 14.54 2.39 -10.24
CA TYR A 93 13.29 3.10 -10.47
C TYR A 93 12.10 2.14 -10.61
N GLU A 94 12.27 1.05 -11.34
CA GLU A 94 11.25 0.03 -11.56
C GLU A 94 10.93 -0.70 -10.26
N LYS A 95 11.96 -1.08 -9.49
CA LYS A 95 11.80 -1.69 -8.16
C LYS A 95 11.09 -0.75 -7.19
N LEU A 96 11.50 0.53 -7.16
CA LEU A 96 10.88 1.54 -6.32
C LEU A 96 9.42 1.73 -6.71
N ARG A 97 9.13 1.92 -8.01
CA ARG A 97 7.78 2.11 -8.53
C ARG A 97 6.86 0.92 -8.23
N ALA A 98 7.37 -0.31 -8.30
CA ALA A 98 6.58 -1.51 -7.99
C ALA A 98 6.21 -1.62 -6.51
N ASN A 99 7.15 -1.29 -5.61
CA ASN A 99 6.98 -1.50 -4.16
C ASN A 99 6.37 -0.29 -3.44
N LEU A 100 6.53 0.92 -3.99
CA LEU A 100 6.16 2.17 -3.34
C LEU A 100 4.67 2.25 -2.95
N PRO A 101 3.70 1.90 -3.82
CA PRO A 101 2.28 2.01 -3.46
C PRO A 101 1.92 1.17 -2.22
N THR A 102 2.40 -0.07 -2.16
CA THR A 102 2.15 -0.98 -1.03
C THR A 102 2.85 -0.49 0.23
N ALA A 103 4.13 -0.12 0.15
CA ALA A 103 4.88 0.38 1.31
C ALA A 103 4.25 1.67 1.87
N MET A 104 3.80 2.55 0.98
CA MET A 104 3.11 3.79 1.34
C MET A 104 1.74 3.53 1.96
N ALA A 105 0.95 2.62 1.41
CA ALA A 105 -0.33 2.20 1.99
C ALA A 105 -0.16 1.66 3.41
N VAL A 106 0.78 0.73 3.62
CA VAL A 106 1.06 0.15 4.95
C VAL A 106 1.51 1.23 5.93
N HIS A 107 2.42 2.12 5.54
CA HIS A 107 2.86 3.19 6.41
C HIS A 107 1.72 4.17 6.73
N LEU A 108 0.94 4.55 5.73
CA LEU A 108 -0.21 5.45 5.87
C LEU A 108 -1.24 4.88 6.86
N ILE A 109 -1.60 3.60 6.74
CA ILE A 109 -2.55 2.93 7.66
C ILE A 109 -2.03 2.94 9.10
N ARG A 110 -0.71 2.82 9.31
CA ARG A 110 -0.08 2.83 10.64
C ARG A 110 -0.06 4.22 11.27
N THR A 111 0.15 5.27 10.47
CA THR A 111 0.46 6.61 10.99
C THR A 111 -0.66 7.63 10.83
N CYS A 112 -1.71 7.32 10.06
CA CYS A 112 -2.80 8.24 9.76
C CYS A 112 -4.15 7.69 10.25
N PRO A 113 -4.75 8.26 11.30
CA PRO A 113 -6.03 7.78 11.87
C PRO A 113 -7.17 7.70 10.85
N THR A 114 -7.28 8.69 9.97
CA THR A 114 -8.30 8.69 8.90
C THR A 114 -8.09 7.53 7.93
N ALA A 115 -6.84 7.23 7.59
CA ALA A 115 -6.52 6.12 6.70
C ALA A 115 -6.78 4.76 7.38
N THR A 116 -6.46 4.62 8.67
CA THR A 116 -6.81 3.44 9.47
C THR A 116 -8.32 3.21 9.46
N GLN A 117 -9.10 4.27 9.64
CA GLN A 117 -10.55 4.20 9.63
C GLN A 117 -11.10 3.79 8.26
N LEU A 118 -10.63 4.41 7.17
CA LEU A 118 -11.04 4.04 5.82
C LEU A 118 -10.70 2.57 5.53
N TYR A 119 -9.48 2.15 5.86
CA TYR A 119 -9.04 0.76 5.70
C TYR A 119 -9.97 -0.23 6.39
N SER A 120 -10.36 0.04 7.64
CA SER A 120 -11.27 -0.82 8.39
C SER A 120 -12.66 -0.98 7.76
N GLN A 121 -13.07 -0.06 6.89
CA GLN A 121 -14.37 -0.11 6.22
C GLN A 121 -14.36 -0.99 4.95
N PHE A 122 -13.21 -1.08 4.27
CA PHE A 122 -13.12 -1.80 2.99
C PHE A 122 -12.31 -3.08 3.05
N SER A 123 -11.39 -3.23 4.02
CA SER A 123 -10.60 -4.45 4.15
C SER A 123 -11.50 -5.67 4.37
N ASN A 124 -11.34 -6.71 3.56
CA ASN A 124 -12.17 -7.93 3.57
C ASN A 124 -13.68 -7.67 3.41
N SER A 125 -14.07 -6.55 2.78
CA SER A 125 -15.47 -6.26 2.49
C SER A 125 -15.89 -6.89 1.17
N ALA A 126 -16.95 -7.72 1.18
CA ALA A 126 -17.51 -8.32 -0.03
C ALA A 126 -17.92 -7.26 -1.07
N ALA A 127 -18.46 -6.12 -0.62
CA ALA A 127 -18.83 -5.04 -1.54
C ALA A 127 -17.61 -4.39 -2.23
N ALA A 128 -16.50 -4.24 -1.51
CA ALA A 128 -15.26 -3.70 -2.06
C ALA A 128 -14.57 -4.72 -2.98
N GLU A 129 -14.59 -6.00 -2.61
CA GLU A 129 -14.13 -7.12 -3.43
C GLU A 129 -14.92 -7.25 -4.74
N ASP A 130 -16.26 -7.25 -4.68
CA ASP A 130 -17.11 -7.32 -5.87
C ASP A 130 -16.85 -6.15 -6.81
N ALA A 131 -16.77 -4.93 -6.28
CA ALA A 131 -16.44 -3.74 -7.06
C ALA A 131 -15.04 -3.83 -7.70
N PHE A 132 -14.05 -4.34 -6.96
CA PHE A 132 -12.71 -4.57 -7.47
C PHE A 132 -12.68 -5.61 -8.60
N ILE A 133 -13.35 -6.76 -8.41
CA ILE A 133 -13.43 -7.83 -9.41
C ILE A 133 -14.13 -7.32 -10.67
N GLN A 134 -15.22 -6.57 -10.51
CA GLN A 134 -15.94 -5.98 -11.64
C GLN A 134 -15.05 -5.02 -12.42
N ALA A 135 -14.43 -4.05 -11.74
CA ALA A 135 -13.56 -3.06 -12.39
C ALA A 135 -12.34 -3.71 -13.07
N TRP A 136 -11.76 -4.75 -12.45
CA TRP A 136 -10.67 -5.51 -13.05
C TRP A 136 -11.12 -6.30 -14.29
N GLY A 137 -12.28 -6.97 -14.21
CA GLY A 137 -12.88 -7.66 -15.35
C GLY A 137 -13.14 -6.74 -16.54
N GLU A 138 -13.68 -5.54 -16.29
CA GLU A 138 -13.92 -4.51 -17.31
C GLU A 138 -12.62 -4.03 -17.96
N GLU A 139 -11.57 -3.76 -17.18
CA GLU A 139 -10.25 -3.38 -17.72
C GLU A 139 -9.67 -4.48 -18.62
N LEU A 140 -9.72 -5.74 -18.18
CA LEU A 140 -9.21 -6.88 -18.95
C LEU A 140 -9.99 -7.06 -20.25
N CYS A 141 -11.33 -6.96 -20.20
CA CYS A 141 -12.17 -6.99 -21.39
C CYS A 141 -11.80 -5.86 -22.38
N GLN A 142 -11.63 -4.63 -21.88
CA GLN A 142 -11.24 -3.49 -22.72
C GLN A 142 -9.86 -3.67 -23.36
N ARG A 143 -8.91 -4.23 -22.62
CA ARG A 143 -7.57 -4.56 -23.12
C ARG A 143 -7.65 -5.59 -24.26
N LEU A 144 -8.40 -6.67 -24.08
CA LEU A 144 -8.59 -7.70 -25.10
C LEU A 144 -9.31 -7.16 -26.34
N ALA A 145 -10.35 -6.32 -26.15
CA ALA A 145 -11.03 -5.64 -27.24
C ALA A 145 -10.09 -4.74 -28.04
N THR A 146 -9.15 -4.05 -27.38
CA THR A 146 -8.13 -3.23 -28.03
C THR A 146 -7.16 -4.09 -28.86
N LEU A 147 -6.71 -5.23 -28.33
CA LEU A 147 -5.85 -6.17 -29.07
C LEU A 147 -6.57 -6.73 -30.30
N GLN A 148 -7.88 -6.96 -30.21
CA GLN A 148 -8.69 -7.35 -31.36
C GLN A 148 -8.79 -6.22 -32.38
N ALA A 149 -9.15 -5.00 -31.96
CA ALA A 149 -9.34 -3.84 -32.83
C ALA A 149 -8.05 -3.43 -33.57
N THR A 150 -6.88 -3.59 -32.93
CA THR A 150 -5.56 -3.31 -33.53
C THR A 150 -5.07 -4.43 -34.45
N GLY A 151 -5.82 -5.52 -34.60
CA GLY A 151 -5.46 -6.65 -35.44
C GLY A 151 -4.37 -7.55 -34.84
N PHE A 152 -3.98 -7.35 -33.58
CA PHE A 152 -2.96 -8.17 -32.91
C PHE A 152 -3.37 -9.64 -32.76
N LEU A 153 -4.69 -9.91 -32.77
CA LEU A 153 -5.24 -11.27 -32.75
C LEU A 153 -5.35 -11.90 -34.15
N LYS A 154 -5.10 -11.16 -35.23
CA LYS A 154 -5.27 -11.63 -36.61
C LYS A 154 -4.22 -12.69 -36.92
N GLY A 155 -4.66 -13.82 -37.47
CA GLY A 155 -3.76 -14.94 -37.81
C GLY A 155 -3.31 -15.80 -36.63
N LYS A 156 -3.61 -15.41 -35.37
CA LYS A 156 -3.35 -16.25 -34.20
C LYS A 156 -4.34 -17.41 -34.14
N SER A 157 -3.82 -18.62 -33.93
CA SER A 157 -4.55 -19.84 -33.63
C SER A 157 -5.28 -19.75 -32.27
N PRO A 158 -6.23 -20.65 -31.98
CA PRO A 158 -6.89 -20.70 -30.67
C PRO A 158 -5.91 -20.81 -29.50
N ALA A 159 -4.87 -21.66 -29.62
CA ALA A 159 -3.87 -21.83 -28.57
C ALA A 159 -3.07 -20.55 -28.30
N GLU A 160 -2.65 -19.84 -29.36
CA GLU A 160 -1.92 -18.57 -29.22
C GLU A 160 -2.78 -17.45 -28.61
N ARG A 161 -4.10 -17.49 -28.81
CA ARG A 161 -5.03 -16.55 -28.18
C ARG A 161 -5.21 -16.84 -26.68
N VAL A 162 -5.27 -18.11 -26.29
CA VAL A 162 -5.31 -18.51 -24.87
C VAL A 162 -4.03 -18.11 -24.16
N GLU A 163 -2.88 -18.33 -24.78
CA GLU A 163 -1.59 -17.93 -24.22
C GLU A 163 -1.50 -16.40 -24.05
N LEU A 164 -1.95 -15.64 -25.05
CA LEU A 164 -2.01 -14.19 -24.95
C LEU A 164 -2.98 -13.73 -23.83
N PHE A 165 -4.13 -14.40 -23.68
CA PHE A 165 -5.04 -14.12 -22.57
C PHE A 165 -4.36 -14.35 -21.22
N HIS A 166 -3.66 -15.47 -21.03
CA HIS A 166 -2.92 -15.73 -19.79
C HIS A 166 -1.84 -14.67 -19.53
N GLN A 167 -1.13 -14.23 -20.57
CA GLN A 167 -0.12 -13.17 -20.45
C GLN A 167 -0.75 -11.84 -20.01
N GLU A 168 -1.86 -11.42 -20.63
CA GLU A 168 -2.55 -10.19 -20.28
C GLU A 168 -3.21 -10.28 -18.89
N PHE A 169 -3.78 -11.43 -18.54
CA PHE A 169 -4.33 -11.70 -17.21
C PHE A 169 -3.24 -11.60 -16.13
N ASN A 170 -2.12 -12.30 -16.31
CA ASN A 170 -1.00 -12.28 -15.35
C ASN A 170 -0.36 -10.88 -15.24
N ALA A 171 -0.21 -10.17 -16.35
CA ALA A 171 0.25 -8.79 -16.35
C ALA A 171 -0.73 -7.88 -15.59
N SER A 172 -2.04 -8.08 -15.76
CA SER A 172 -3.07 -7.33 -15.03
C SER A 172 -3.05 -7.64 -13.53
N LEU A 173 -2.94 -8.92 -13.17
CA LEU A 173 -2.82 -9.35 -11.77
C LEU A 173 -1.59 -8.71 -11.10
N THR A 174 -0.45 -8.68 -11.80
CA THR A 174 0.78 -8.03 -11.31
C THR A 174 0.59 -6.53 -11.10
N ARG A 175 -0.11 -5.85 -12.01
CA ARG A 175 -0.42 -4.40 -11.87
C ARG A 175 -1.35 -4.12 -10.69
N ARG A 176 -2.29 -5.03 -10.40
CA ARG A 176 -3.29 -4.90 -9.33
C ARG A 176 -2.81 -5.42 -7.96
N GLY A 177 -1.59 -5.96 -7.87
CA GLY A 177 -0.99 -6.46 -6.63
C GLY A 177 -1.14 -5.52 -5.42
N PRO A 178 -0.89 -4.19 -5.55
CA PRO A 178 -1.10 -3.25 -4.46
C PRO A 178 -2.55 -3.18 -3.96
N GLN A 179 -3.54 -3.15 -4.85
CA GLN A 179 -4.96 -3.12 -4.48
C GLN A 179 -5.41 -4.43 -3.83
N ILE A 180 -4.93 -5.57 -4.33
CA ILE A 180 -5.17 -6.89 -3.71
C ILE A 180 -4.60 -6.91 -2.29
N MET A 181 -3.37 -6.41 -2.11
CA MET A 181 -2.75 -6.31 -0.79
C MET A 181 -3.48 -5.32 0.13
N GLN A 182 -4.17 -4.31 -0.40
CA GLN A 182 -5.00 -3.40 0.39
C GLN A 182 -6.33 -4.03 0.78
N LEU A 183 -6.93 -4.86 -0.07
CA LEU A 183 -8.20 -5.55 0.23
C LEU A 183 -8.02 -6.68 1.25
N TYR A 184 -6.97 -7.49 1.09
CA TYR A 184 -6.79 -8.74 1.86
C TYR A 184 -5.53 -8.76 2.73
N GLY A 185 -4.68 -7.74 2.67
CA GLY A 185 -3.44 -7.71 3.44
C GLY A 185 -3.68 -7.54 4.94
N PRO A 186 -2.69 -7.88 5.78
CA PRO A 186 -2.75 -7.53 7.18
C PRO A 186 -2.78 -6.01 7.31
N ALA A 187 -3.78 -5.46 8.03
CA ALA A 187 -3.72 -4.09 8.54
C ALA A 187 -2.37 -3.98 9.26
N GLY A 188 -1.46 -3.13 8.79
CA GLY A 188 -0.02 -3.22 9.05
C GLY A 188 0.40 -3.40 10.53
N ASN A 189 0.22 -4.59 11.09
CA ASN A 189 0.51 -4.90 12.48
C ASN A 189 1.63 -5.93 12.51
N SER A 190 2.81 -5.42 12.80
CA SER A 190 3.88 -6.05 13.57
C SER A 190 4.63 -4.92 14.25
#